data_AF-A0A202DCE6-F1
#
_entry.id   AF-A0A202DCE6-F1
#
_cell.length_a   1.000
_cell.length_b   1.000
_cell.length_c   1.000
_cell.angle_alpha   90.00
_cell.angle_beta   90.00
_cell.angle_gamma   90.00
#
_symmetry.space_group_name_H-M   'P 1'
#
loop_
_entity.id
_entity.type
_entity.pdbx_description
1 polymer ?
#
loop_
_entity_poly.entity_id
_entity_poly.type
_entity_poly.pdbx_seq_one_letter_code
_entity_poly.pdbx_strand_id
1 'polypeptide(L)'
;MNWKIFFSTFVLIFLAELGDKTQLAAMARATTSQSAKWTVFFAASSALILSTLIAVLAGSFLSKHIQPRYLKIAAAIMFIAFGLVILWQLYSPQREAKESSAKPTEIGSFILKMAMEFEKAAFEDYETMAGKSTDPRLKALLHQLAEEEDIHLKQITEYASQPIGEVEGTKITDTQRITLFHDTAKEDRPIIEHAIEHEMATADFYAELASLTPLPALKKAFTTLSKAEQNHAQRLREFAGISETTKGT
;
A
#
# COMPACT_ATOMS: atom_id res chain seq x y z
N MET A 1 -15.03 35.93 -21.14
CA MET A 1 -15.19 34.59 -20.54
C MET A 1 -16.61 34.46 -20.01
N ASN A 2 -17.35 33.41 -20.38
CA ASN A 2 -18.75 33.26 -19.96
C ASN A 2 -18.79 32.69 -18.53
N TRP A 3 -18.78 33.59 -17.53
CA TRP A 3 -18.55 33.25 -16.11
C TRP A 3 -19.56 32.22 -15.58
N LYS A 4 -20.80 32.27 -16.07
CA LYS A 4 -21.85 31.28 -15.72
C LYS A 4 -21.47 29.86 -16.14
N ILE A 5 -20.97 29.70 -17.36
CA ILE A 5 -20.57 28.38 -17.88
C ILE A 5 -19.35 27.88 -17.12
N PHE A 6 -18.38 28.75 -16.86
CA PHE A 6 -17.20 28.40 -16.07
C PHE A 6 -17.57 27.86 -14.69
N PHE A 7 -18.35 28.61 -13.89
CA PHE A 7 -18.74 28.17 -12.55
C PHE A 7 -19.63 26.92 -12.59
N SER A 8 -20.56 26.82 -13.54
CA SER A 8 -21.42 25.64 -13.67
C SER A 8 -20.62 24.38 -13.98
N THR A 9 -19.68 24.46 -14.93
CA THR A 9 -18.81 23.33 -15.29
C THR A 9 -17.83 22.99 -14.17
N PHE A 10 -17.25 24.01 -13.52
CA PHE A 10 -16.36 23.82 -12.37
C PHE A 10 -17.08 23.09 -11.23
N VAL A 11 -18.24 23.57 -10.79
CA VAL A 11 -19.00 22.94 -9.71
C VAL A 11 -19.42 21.52 -10.08
N LEU A 12 -19.87 21.29 -11.32
CA LEU A 12 -20.26 19.96 -11.79
C LEU A 12 -19.09 18.96 -11.71
N ILE A 13 -17.93 19.32 -12.23
CA ILE A 13 -16.74 18.47 -12.22
C ILE A 13 -16.21 18.32 -10.80
N PHE A 14 -16.15 19.41 -10.03
CA PHE A 14 -15.68 19.40 -8.66
C PHE A 14 -16.52 18.44 -7.79
N LEU A 15 -17.86 18.52 -7.85
CA LEU A 15 -18.73 17.60 -7.12
C LEU A 15 -18.63 16.16 -7.63
N ALA A 16 -18.44 15.94 -8.93
CA ALA A 16 -18.29 14.61 -9.49
C ALA A 16 -16.99 13.91 -9.06
N GLU A 17 -15.93 14.69 -8.86
CA GLU A 17 -14.61 14.21 -8.46
C GLU A 17 -14.41 14.21 -6.94
N LEU A 18 -15.23 14.96 -6.18
CA LEU A 18 -15.05 15.13 -4.73
C LEU A 18 -15.16 13.81 -3.97
N GLY A 19 -14.08 13.42 -3.30
CA GLY A 19 -14.05 12.18 -2.52
C GLY A 19 -13.82 10.92 -3.36
N ASP A 20 -13.39 11.06 -4.61
CA ASP A 20 -12.95 9.93 -5.40
C ASP A 20 -11.73 9.23 -4.76
N LYS A 21 -11.59 7.93 -5.04
CA LYS A 21 -10.48 7.09 -4.58
C LYS A 21 -9.12 7.68 -4.94
N THR A 22 -9.01 8.37 -6.08
CA THR A 22 -7.76 9.04 -6.48
C THR A 22 -7.41 10.23 -5.58
N GLN A 23 -8.40 10.99 -5.10
CA GLN A 23 -8.18 12.10 -4.16
C GLN A 23 -7.78 11.58 -2.79
N LEU A 24 -8.41 10.51 -2.30
CA LEU A 24 -8.02 9.85 -1.05
C LEU A 24 -6.59 9.29 -1.12
N ALA A 25 -6.22 8.67 -2.26
CA ALA A 25 -4.86 8.20 -2.49
C ALA A 25 -3.83 9.35 -2.55
N ALA A 26 -4.19 10.49 -3.16
CA ALA A 26 -3.33 11.67 -3.19
C ALA A 26 -3.18 12.30 -1.79
N MET A 27 -4.26 12.38 -1.01
CA MET A 27 -4.22 12.86 0.38
C MET A 27 -3.36 11.95 1.26
N ALA A 28 -3.52 10.62 1.14
CA ALA A 28 -2.68 9.65 1.83
C ALA A 28 -1.19 9.82 1.48
N ARG A 29 -0.86 10.07 0.21
CA ARG A 29 0.52 10.36 -0.20
C ARG A 29 1.04 11.72 0.28
N ALA A 30 0.17 12.71 0.48
CA ALA A 30 0.57 14.03 0.96
C ALA A 30 0.89 14.04 2.46
N THR A 31 0.30 13.13 3.24
CA THR A 31 0.56 13.00 4.69
C THR A 31 1.90 12.34 5.03
N THR A 32 2.43 11.49 4.14
CA THR A 32 3.70 10.76 4.23
C THR A 32 4.96 11.65 4.31
N SER A 33 4.94 12.93 3.89
CA SER A 33 6.13 13.80 4.02
C SER A 33 5.81 15.29 4.06
N GLN A 34 6.23 15.97 5.13
CA GLN A 34 6.07 17.42 5.36
C GLN A 34 6.65 18.27 4.21
N SER A 35 7.75 17.80 3.61
CA SER A 35 8.46 18.47 2.51
C SER A 35 7.92 18.12 1.12
N ALA A 36 7.08 17.07 1.00
CA ALA A 36 6.52 16.61 -0.28
C ALA A 36 5.05 17.02 -0.50
N LYS A 37 4.38 17.63 0.49
CA LYS A 37 2.97 18.10 0.40
C LYS A 37 2.73 18.91 -0.87
N TRP A 38 3.61 19.87 -1.17
CA TRP A 38 3.53 20.69 -2.37
C TRP A 38 3.79 19.87 -3.64
N THR A 39 4.77 18.97 -3.63
CA THR A 39 5.06 18.10 -4.78
C THR A 39 3.89 17.17 -5.12
N VAL A 40 3.30 16.52 -4.13
CA VAL A 40 2.13 15.65 -4.30
C VAL A 40 0.93 16.47 -4.77
N PHE A 41 0.71 17.65 -4.19
CA PHE A 41 -0.34 18.57 -4.64
C PHE A 41 -0.17 18.96 -6.11
N PHE A 42 1.02 19.41 -6.52
CA PHE A 42 1.28 19.80 -7.91
C PHE A 42 1.23 18.61 -8.86
N ALA A 43 1.71 17.42 -8.46
CA ALA A 43 1.62 16.22 -9.27
C ALA A 43 0.17 15.76 -9.47
N ALA A 44 -0.61 15.65 -8.40
CA ALA A 44 -2.02 15.28 -8.45
C ALA A 44 -2.86 16.31 -9.21
N SER A 45 -2.63 17.61 -8.97
CA SER A 45 -3.31 18.69 -9.69
C SER A 45 -2.96 18.68 -11.18
N SER A 46 -1.68 18.49 -11.53
CA SER A 46 -1.26 18.41 -12.94
C SER A 46 -1.82 17.18 -13.63
N ALA A 47 -1.85 16.03 -12.94
CA ALA A 47 -2.46 14.81 -13.46
C ALA A 47 -3.96 15.00 -13.71
N LEU A 48 -4.69 15.64 -12.78
CA LEU A 48 -6.10 15.97 -12.94
C LEU A 48 -6.31 16.89 -14.14
N ILE A 49 -5.55 18.00 -14.22
CA ILE A 49 -5.65 18.94 -15.34
C ILE A 49 -5.38 18.25 -16.68
N LEU A 50 -4.33 17.43 -16.77
CA LEU A 50 -3.99 16.69 -17.99
C LEU A 50 -5.06 15.69 -18.37
N SER A 51 -5.57 14.92 -17.39
CA SER A 51 -6.63 13.94 -17.60
C SER A 51 -7.92 14.62 -18.10
N THR A 52 -8.35 15.68 -17.42
CA THR A 52 -9.53 16.46 -17.83
C THR A 52 -9.33 17.09 -19.21
N LEU A 53 -8.13 17.61 -19.50
CA LEU A 53 -7.82 18.18 -20.81
C LEU A 53 -7.94 17.14 -21.92
N ILE A 54 -7.37 15.95 -21.72
CA ILE A 54 -7.48 14.83 -22.67
C ILE A 54 -8.95 14.44 -22.85
N ALA A 55 -9.71 14.29 -21.77
CA ALA A 55 -11.12 13.95 -21.81
C ALA A 55 -11.96 14.98 -22.57
N VAL A 56 -11.73 16.28 -22.34
CA VAL A 56 -12.43 17.37 -23.03
C VAL A 56 -12.04 17.43 -24.50
N LEU A 57 -10.77 17.24 -24.84
CA LEU A 57 -10.31 17.22 -26.24
C LEU A 57 -10.92 16.03 -27.00
N ALA A 58 -10.87 14.83 -26.42
CA ALA A 58 -11.46 13.64 -26.98
C ALA A 58 -12.99 13.78 -27.11
N GLY A 59 -13.67 14.25 -26.06
CA GLY A 59 -15.11 14.48 -26.08
C GLY A 59 -15.53 15.55 -27.09
N SER A 60 -14.76 16.64 -27.21
CA SER A 60 -14.99 17.69 -28.21
C SER A 60 -14.81 17.14 -29.62
N PHE A 61 -13.74 16.39 -29.88
CA PHE A 61 -13.51 15.74 -31.16
C PHE A 61 -14.66 14.79 -31.52
N LEU A 62 -15.09 13.97 -30.56
CA LEU A 62 -16.18 13.01 -30.76
C LEU A 62 -17.52 13.72 -31.00
N SER A 63 -17.80 14.81 -30.27
CA SER A 63 -19.03 15.60 -30.44
C SER A 63 -19.15 16.30 -31.79
N LYS A 64 -18.01 16.57 -32.46
CA LYS A 64 -17.97 17.16 -33.80
C LYS A 64 -18.25 16.14 -34.90
N HIS A 65 -17.86 14.88 -34.69
CA HIS A 65 -18.00 13.81 -35.68
C HIS A 65 -19.25 12.95 -35.48
N ILE A 66 -19.77 12.87 -34.25
CA ILE A 66 -20.89 12.01 -33.88
C ILE A 66 -22.03 12.86 -33.34
N GLN A 67 -23.24 12.63 -33.86
CA GLN A 67 -24.41 13.38 -33.40
C GLN A 67 -24.66 13.15 -31.89
N PRO A 68 -25.01 14.20 -31.12
CA PRO A 68 -25.20 14.11 -29.67
C PRO A 68 -26.18 13.02 -29.21
N ARG A 69 -27.15 12.66 -30.06
CA ARG A 69 -28.12 11.60 -29.79
C ARG A 69 -27.44 10.24 -29.60
N TYR A 70 -26.50 9.88 -30.47
CA TYR A 70 -25.80 8.60 -30.40
C TYR A 70 -24.87 8.54 -29.19
N LEU A 71 -24.22 9.67 -28.85
CA LEU A 71 -23.38 9.77 -27.65
C LEU A 71 -24.19 9.55 -26.37
N LYS A 72 -25.39 10.15 -26.27
CA LYS A 72 -26.29 9.95 -25.13
C LYS A 72 -26.77 8.50 -25.00
N ILE A 73 -27.14 7.88 -26.13
CA ILE A 73 -27.57 6.47 -26.14
C ILE A 73 -26.41 5.56 -25.73
N ALA A 74 -25.21 5.77 -26.27
CA ALA A 74 -24.02 5.01 -25.90
C ALA A 74 -23.69 5.15 -24.41
N ALA A 75 -23.72 6.37 -23.87
CA ALA A 75 -23.51 6.62 -22.44
C ALA A 75 -24.57 5.91 -21.57
N ALA A 76 -25.85 5.95 -21.95
CA ALA A 76 -26.92 5.26 -21.24
C ALA A 76 -26.75 3.73 -21.26
N ILE A 77 -26.37 3.16 -22.41
CA ILE A 77 -26.08 1.73 -22.53
C ILE A 77 -24.90 1.34 -21.65
N MET A 78 -23.79 2.10 -21.68
CA MET A 78 -22.64 1.83 -20.82
C MET A 78 -23.01 1.96 -19.34
N PHE A 79 -23.79 2.97 -18.95
CA PHE A 79 -24.24 3.14 -17.57
C PHE A 79 -25.07 1.95 -17.09
N ILE A 80 -26.03 1.48 -17.89
CA ILE A 80 -26.82 0.28 -17.56
C ILE A 80 -25.93 -0.96 -17.53
N ALA A 81 -25.01 -1.12 -18.48
CA ALA A 81 -24.10 -2.26 -18.51
C ALA A 81 -23.22 -2.31 -17.26
N PHE A 82 -22.58 -1.21 -16.87
CA PHE A 82 -21.79 -1.15 -15.63
C PHE A 82 -22.66 -1.34 -14.39
N GLY A 83 -23.85 -0.74 -14.35
CA GLY A 83 -24.80 -0.95 -13.24
C GLY A 83 -25.21 -2.42 -13.10
N LEU A 84 -25.48 -3.11 -14.20
CA LEU A 84 -25.79 -4.54 -14.21
C LEU A 84 -24.58 -5.40 -13.87
N VAL A 85 -23.37 -5.04 -14.31
CA VAL A 85 -22.14 -5.73 -13.93
C VAL A 85 -21.92 -5.63 -12.42
N ILE A 86 -22.06 -4.43 -11.84
CA ILE A 86 -21.93 -4.21 -10.39
C ILE A 86 -23.02 -4.96 -9.62
N LEU A 87 -24.27 -4.90 -10.09
CA LEU A 87 -25.38 -5.64 -9.49
C LEU A 87 -25.13 -7.15 -9.57
N TRP A 88 -24.65 -7.64 -10.71
CA TRP A 88 -24.33 -9.05 -10.89
C TRP A 88 -23.14 -9.49 -10.04
N GLN A 89 -22.13 -8.64 -9.86
CA GLN A 89 -21.03 -8.87 -8.92
C GLN A 89 -21.54 -8.94 -7.47
N LEU A 90 -22.54 -8.13 -7.11
CA LEU A 90 -23.13 -8.13 -5.77
C LEU A 90 -23.96 -9.40 -5.49
N TYR A 91 -24.70 -9.90 -6.49
CA TYR A 91 -25.60 -11.06 -6.32
C TYR A 91 -25.00 -12.41 -6.73
N SER A 92 -23.89 -12.42 -7.46
CA SER A 92 -23.14 -13.65 -7.71
C SER A 92 -22.46 -14.08 -6.41
N PRO A 93 -22.62 -15.34 -5.95
CA PRO A 93 -21.82 -15.86 -4.83
C PRO A 93 -20.36 -15.89 -5.28
N GLN A 94 -19.66 -14.76 -5.07
CA GLN A 94 -18.31 -14.44 -5.55
C GLN A 94 -17.81 -15.43 -6.61
N ARG A 95 -18.43 -15.39 -7.80
CA ARG A 95 -17.78 -15.90 -8.99
C ARG A 95 -16.86 -14.78 -9.40
N GLU A 96 -15.58 -15.01 -9.14
CA GLU A 96 -14.47 -14.12 -9.42
C GLU A 96 -14.72 -13.37 -10.73
N ALA A 97 -15.11 -12.10 -10.59
CA ALA A 97 -15.12 -11.20 -11.72
C ALA A 97 -13.67 -11.14 -12.22
N LYS A 98 -13.48 -11.38 -13.52
CA LYS A 98 -12.23 -11.06 -14.21
C LYS A 98 -12.04 -9.53 -14.20
N GLU A 99 -11.63 -9.00 -13.06
CA GLU A 99 -10.88 -7.74 -12.95
C GLU A 99 -9.48 -8.14 -12.52
N SER A 100 -8.53 -8.03 -13.45
CA SER A 100 -7.09 -8.22 -13.27
C SER A 100 -6.71 -9.33 -12.27
N SER A 101 -7.06 -10.57 -12.62
CA SER A 101 -6.71 -11.77 -11.86
C SER A 101 -5.19 -11.95 -11.85
N ALA A 102 -4.53 -11.32 -10.88
CA ALA A 102 -3.27 -11.83 -10.41
C ALA A 102 -3.54 -13.25 -9.90
N LYS A 103 -3.01 -14.28 -10.57
CA LYS A 103 -3.17 -15.68 -10.16
C LYS A 103 -2.87 -15.82 -8.65
N PRO A 104 -3.40 -16.82 -7.92
CA PRO A 104 -3.00 -17.06 -6.52
C PRO A 104 -1.47 -17.06 -6.31
N THR A 105 -0.71 -17.52 -7.30
CA THR A 105 0.75 -17.42 -7.38
C THR A 105 1.28 -15.98 -7.49
N GLU A 106 0.59 -15.10 -8.21
CA GLU A 106 0.94 -13.69 -8.35
C GLU A 106 0.68 -12.90 -7.05
N ILE A 107 -0.43 -13.14 -6.34
CA ILE A 107 -0.67 -12.56 -5.00
C ILE A 107 0.39 -13.05 -4.00
N GLY A 108 0.68 -14.36 -3.99
CA GLY A 108 1.76 -14.92 -3.17
C GLY A 108 3.12 -14.30 -3.51
N SER A 109 3.44 -14.17 -4.80
CA SER A 109 4.68 -13.54 -5.25
C SER A 109 4.76 -12.05 -4.92
N PHE A 110 3.62 -11.34 -4.93
CA PHE A 110 3.54 -9.93 -4.56
C PHE A 110 3.79 -9.75 -3.06
N ILE A 111 3.13 -10.56 -2.23
CA ILE A 111 3.31 -10.55 -0.77
C ILE A 111 4.76 -10.87 -0.40
N LEU A 112 5.36 -11.89 -1.04
CA LEU A 112 6.76 -12.25 -0.81
C LEU A 112 7.72 -11.17 -1.29
N LYS A 113 7.46 -10.51 -2.43
CA LYS A 113 8.28 -9.37 -2.90
C LYS A 113 8.27 -8.20 -1.93
N MET A 114 7.09 -7.87 -1.42
CA MET A 114 6.95 -6.80 -0.44
C MET A 114 7.59 -7.17 0.91
N ALA A 115 7.48 -8.41 1.38
CA ALA A 115 8.22 -8.89 2.55
C ALA A 115 9.74 -8.73 2.34
N MET A 116 10.27 -9.13 1.18
CA MET A 116 11.69 -8.93 0.84
C MET A 116 12.08 -7.44 0.81
N GLU A 117 11.20 -6.55 0.36
CA GLU A 117 11.45 -5.09 0.40
C GLU A 117 11.49 -4.55 1.83
N PHE A 118 10.64 -5.04 2.73
CA PHE A 118 10.69 -4.67 4.16
C PHE A 118 12.00 -5.11 4.81
N GLU A 119 12.37 -6.39 4.70
CA GLU A 119 13.62 -6.90 5.29
C GLU A 119 14.85 -6.14 4.77
N LYS A 120 14.87 -5.88 3.46
CA LYS A 120 15.98 -5.16 2.85
C LYS A 120 16.06 -3.71 3.34
N ALA A 121 14.91 -3.04 3.50
CA ALA A 121 14.88 -1.68 4.01
C ALA A 121 15.36 -1.62 5.47
N ALA A 122 14.89 -2.53 6.32
CA ALA A 122 15.33 -2.63 7.71
C ALA A 122 16.84 -2.88 7.82
N PHE A 123 17.39 -3.79 7.01
CA PHE A 123 18.84 -4.00 6.90
C PHE A 123 19.61 -2.71 6.57
N GLU A 124 19.19 -2.01 5.51
CA GLU A 124 19.85 -0.77 5.06
C GLU A 124 19.77 0.35 6.11
N ASP A 125 18.63 0.46 6.79
CA ASP A 125 18.42 1.42 7.87
C ASP A 125 19.31 1.12 9.08
N TYR A 126 19.40 -0.15 9.50
CA TYR A 126 20.27 -0.55 10.60
C TYR A 126 21.75 -0.33 10.30
N GLU A 127 22.24 -0.69 9.12
CA GLU A 127 23.62 -0.40 8.70
C GLU A 127 23.90 1.10 8.67
N THR A 128 22.95 1.89 8.16
CA THR A 128 23.06 3.35 8.13
C THR A 128 23.09 3.95 9.53
N MET A 129 22.25 3.46 10.45
CA MET A 129 22.22 3.89 11.85
C MET A 129 23.51 3.47 12.58
N ALA A 130 24.02 2.26 12.35
CA ALA A 130 25.26 1.76 12.92
C ALA A 130 26.48 2.58 12.46
N GLY A 131 26.49 3.00 11.18
CA GLY A 131 27.52 3.87 10.62
C GLY A 131 27.53 5.28 11.23
N LYS A 132 26.37 5.79 11.64
CA LYS A 132 26.20 7.12 12.26
C LYS A 132 26.36 7.11 13.78
N SER A 133 26.16 5.97 14.43
CA SER A 133 26.19 5.85 15.88
C SER A 133 27.61 5.97 16.44
N THR A 134 27.76 6.82 17.46
CA THR A 134 29.00 6.95 18.24
C THR A 134 29.03 6.05 19.47
N ASP A 135 27.89 5.48 19.89
CA ASP A 135 27.82 4.56 21.02
C ASP A 135 28.20 3.14 20.57
N PRO A 136 29.30 2.55 21.09
CA PRO A 136 29.74 1.21 20.71
C PRO A 136 28.70 0.12 20.99
N ARG A 137 27.87 0.28 22.03
CA ARG A 137 26.84 -0.70 22.41
C ARG A 137 25.66 -0.64 21.44
N LEU A 138 25.20 0.56 21.10
CA LEU A 138 24.16 0.76 20.10
C LEU A 138 24.63 0.24 18.74
N LYS A 139 25.87 0.57 18.37
CA LYS A 139 26.45 0.14 17.11
C LYS A 139 26.52 -1.39 16.99
N ALA A 140 26.93 -2.08 18.05
CA ALA A 140 26.95 -3.54 18.07
C ALA A 140 25.54 -4.14 17.96
N LEU A 141 24.55 -3.57 18.66
CA LEU A 141 23.15 -3.99 18.57
C LEU A 141 22.61 -3.81 17.14
N LEU A 142 22.82 -2.65 16.52
CA LEU A 142 22.32 -2.37 15.19
C LEU A 142 22.94 -3.29 14.12
N HIS A 143 24.24 -3.61 14.22
CA HIS A 143 24.84 -4.61 13.33
C HIS A 143 24.27 -6.01 13.54
N GLN A 144 23.98 -6.41 14.79
CA GLN A 144 23.30 -7.70 15.03
C GLN A 144 21.89 -7.73 14.42
N LEU A 145 21.11 -6.66 14.59
CA LEU A 145 19.78 -6.56 13.98
C LEU A 145 19.87 -6.59 12.45
N ALA A 146 20.82 -5.86 11.84
CA ALA A 146 21.07 -5.95 10.41
C ALA A 146 21.41 -7.38 9.95
N GLU A 147 22.29 -8.09 10.66
CA GLU A 147 22.60 -9.49 10.33
C GLU A 147 21.35 -10.39 10.42
N GLU A 148 20.47 -10.14 11.38
CA GLU A 148 19.19 -10.85 11.53
C GLU A 148 18.24 -10.57 10.34
N GLU A 149 18.12 -9.32 9.87
CA GLU A 149 17.30 -8.99 8.68
C GLU A 149 17.86 -9.58 7.37
N ASP A 150 19.18 -9.64 7.22
CA ASP A 150 19.80 -10.31 6.07
C ASP A 150 19.50 -11.82 6.07
N ILE A 151 19.38 -12.44 7.26
CA ILE A 151 18.94 -13.83 7.41
C ILE A 151 17.45 -13.97 7.03
N HIS A 152 16.58 -13.06 7.49
CA HIS A 152 15.16 -13.07 7.13
C HIS A 152 14.95 -12.93 5.62
N LEU A 153 15.66 -11.99 4.98
CA LEU A 153 15.64 -11.79 3.54
C LEU A 153 16.00 -13.06 2.77
N LYS A 154 17.04 -13.78 3.21
CA LYS A 154 17.45 -15.07 2.62
C LYS A 154 16.38 -16.14 2.81
N GLN A 155 15.76 -16.22 3.99
CA GLN A 155 14.68 -17.17 4.26
C GLN A 155 13.46 -16.92 3.38
N ILE A 156 13.00 -15.66 3.27
CA ILE A 156 11.87 -15.30 2.41
C ILE A 156 12.18 -15.57 0.94
N THR A 157 13.40 -15.28 0.49
CA THR A 157 13.85 -15.58 -0.88
C THR A 157 13.84 -17.08 -1.16
N GLU A 158 14.29 -17.89 -0.19
CA GLU A 158 14.25 -19.35 -0.28
C GLU A 158 12.81 -19.86 -0.38
N TYR A 159 11.89 -19.37 0.46
CA TYR A 159 10.46 -19.69 0.35
C TYR A 159 9.85 -19.28 -0.99
N ALA A 160 10.25 -18.13 -1.55
CA ALA A 160 9.80 -17.65 -2.85
C ALA A 160 10.34 -18.49 -4.02
N SER A 161 11.46 -19.20 -3.83
CA SER A 161 12.07 -20.06 -4.84
C SER A 161 11.47 -21.47 -4.91
N GLN A 162 10.70 -21.87 -3.88
CA GLN A 162 10.02 -23.17 -3.86
C GLN A 162 8.71 -23.12 -4.66
N PRO A 163 8.33 -24.18 -5.40
CA PRO A 163 7.04 -24.25 -6.05
C PRO A 163 5.94 -24.29 -4.99
N ILE A 164 5.31 -23.14 -4.74
CA ILE A 164 4.12 -23.02 -3.90
C ILE A 164 3.01 -23.82 -4.60
N GLY A 165 2.70 -25.02 -4.11
CA GLY A 165 1.72 -25.92 -4.72
C GLY A 165 0.38 -25.24 -4.99
N GLU A 166 -0.37 -25.71 -6.00
CA GLU A 166 -1.70 -25.18 -6.36
C GLU A 166 -2.60 -25.11 -5.13
N VAL A 167 -3.01 -23.89 -4.77
CA VAL A 167 -3.94 -23.65 -3.65
C VAL A 167 -5.33 -23.43 -4.24
N GLU A 168 -6.18 -24.43 -4.07
CA GLU A 168 -7.60 -24.35 -4.39
C GLU A 168 -8.31 -23.50 -3.33
N GLY A 169 -8.81 -22.32 -3.73
CA GLY A 169 -9.86 -21.57 -3.05
C GLY A 169 -9.54 -21.03 -1.65
N THR A 170 -8.98 -19.83 -1.54
CA THR A 170 -9.26 -18.95 -0.40
C THR A 170 -9.13 -17.48 -0.81
N LYS A 171 -10.17 -16.70 -0.52
CA LYS A 171 -10.24 -15.27 -0.84
C LYS A 171 -9.50 -14.44 0.19
N ILE A 172 -8.41 -13.83 -0.22
CA ILE A 172 -7.79 -12.72 0.51
C ILE A 172 -8.64 -11.50 0.21
N THR A 173 -9.51 -11.13 1.17
CA THR A 173 -10.63 -10.19 0.94
C THR A 173 -10.27 -8.74 1.28
N ASP A 174 -9.05 -8.45 1.73
CA ASP A 174 -8.66 -7.09 2.12
C ASP A 174 -7.20 -6.77 1.80
N THR A 175 -6.91 -6.54 0.51
CA THR A 175 -5.60 -6.08 0.01
C THR A 175 -5.29 -4.63 0.40
N GLN A 176 -6.27 -3.89 0.96
CA GLN A 176 -6.17 -2.45 1.22
C GLN A 176 -5.38 -2.13 2.50
N ARG A 177 -5.26 -3.09 3.43
CA ARG A 177 -4.46 -2.96 4.66
C ARG A 177 -2.96 -3.18 4.43
N ILE A 178 -2.61 -4.00 3.45
CA ILE A 178 -1.23 -4.38 3.12
C ILE A 178 -0.38 -3.17 2.68
N THR A 179 -1.00 -2.16 2.07
CA THR A 179 -0.30 -0.98 1.55
C THR A 179 0.06 0.09 2.58
N LEU A 180 -0.31 -0.08 3.86
CA LEU A 180 -0.21 0.99 4.87
C LEU A 180 1.14 1.04 5.62
N PHE A 181 1.98 0.00 5.52
CA PHE A 181 3.10 -0.21 6.46
C PHE A 181 4.48 0.29 5.97
N HIS A 182 4.55 0.97 4.82
CA HIS A 182 5.82 1.38 4.19
C HIS A 182 6.32 2.80 4.57
N ASP A 183 5.75 3.43 5.60
CA ASP A 183 5.90 4.87 5.85
C ASP A 183 6.70 5.25 7.12
N THR A 184 7.24 4.30 7.85
CA THR A 184 7.96 4.55 9.11
C THR A 184 9.46 4.82 8.88
N ALA A 185 9.84 5.54 7.83
CA ALA A 185 11.24 5.79 7.47
C ALA A 185 11.69 7.28 7.53
N LYS A 186 10.78 8.22 7.86
CA LYS A 186 10.96 9.65 7.50
C LYS A 186 10.58 10.71 8.54
N GLU A 187 10.71 10.44 9.85
CA GLU A 187 10.47 11.47 10.87
C GLU A 187 11.72 11.79 11.72
N ASP A 188 11.89 13.09 12.06
CA ASP A 188 12.86 13.64 13.02
C ASP A 188 12.52 13.24 14.48
N ARG A 189 12.18 11.97 14.69
CA ARG A 189 12.06 11.34 16.01
C ARG A 189 13.45 10.87 16.46
N PRO A 190 13.70 10.68 17.78
CA PRO A 190 14.91 9.99 18.19
C PRO A 190 14.99 8.65 17.44
N ILE A 191 16.08 8.47 16.70
CA ILE A 191 16.31 7.43 15.68
C ILE A 191 15.86 6.02 16.12
N ILE A 192 15.93 5.71 17.42
CA ILE A 192 15.55 4.41 17.99
C ILE A 192 14.03 4.23 18.13
N GLU A 193 13.28 5.28 18.51
CA GLU A 193 11.81 5.19 18.64
C GLU A 193 11.14 4.87 17.30
N HIS A 194 11.65 5.47 16.24
CA HIS A 194 11.19 5.24 14.89
C HIS A 194 11.52 3.83 14.39
N ALA A 195 12.71 3.31 14.70
CA ALA A 195 13.05 1.91 14.45
C ALA A 195 12.10 0.97 15.20
N ILE A 196 11.78 1.25 16.47
CA ILE A 196 10.80 0.47 17.25
C ILE A 196 9.40 0.48 16.60
N GLU A 197 8.94 1.64 16.11
CA GLU A 197 7.65 1.74 15.42
C GLU A 197 7.63 0.96 14.10
N HIS A 198 8.73 1.01 13.33
CA HIS A 198 8.90 0.20 12.13
C HIS A 198 8.81 -1.30 12.45
N GLU A 199 9.59 -1.78 13.42
CA GLU A 199 9.61 -3.18 13.83
C GLU A 199 8.23 -3.68 14.28
N MET A 200 7.50 -2.88 15.05
CA MET A 200 6.13 -3.23 15.45
C MET A 200 5.17 -3.29 14.26
N ALA A 201 5.29 -2.35 13.32
CA ALA A 201 4.44 -2.31 12.14
C ALA A 201 4.69 -3.53 11.25
N THR A 202 5.95 -3.91 11.05
CA THR A 202 6.35 -5.11 10.30
C THR A 202 5.90 -6.39 11.02
N ALA A 203 6.01 -6.44 12.35
CA ALA A 203 5.48 -7.54 13.16
C ALA A 203 3.97 -7.75 12.98
N ASP A 204 3.19 -6.68 13.05
CA ASP A 204 1.74 -6.70 12.90
C ASP A 204 1.34 -7.11 11.48
N PHE A 205 2.08 -6.62 10.48
CA PHE A 205 1.91 -7.01 9.08
C PHE A 205 2.11 -8.52 8.88
N TYR A 206 3.19 -9.09 9.44
CA TYR A 206 3.42 -10.54 9.37
C TYR A 206 2.38 -11.35 10.14
N ALA A 207 1.90 -10.86 11.29
CA ALA A 207 0.81 -11.50 12.02
C ALA A 207 -0.49 -11.53 11.19
N GLU A 208 -0.79 -10.45 10.49
CA GLU A 208 -1.96 -10.38 9.59
C GLU A 208 -1.81 -11.36 8.43
N LEU A 209 -0.66 -11.40 7.76
CA LEU A 209 -0.38 -12.38 6.70
C LEU A 209 -0.49 -13.83 7.20
N ALA A 210 0.00 -14.13 8.40
CA ALA A 210 -0.12 -15.45 9.01
C ALA A 210 -1.58 -15.84 9.27
N SER A 211 -2.43 -14.86 9.62
CA SER A 211 -3.86 -15.07 9.86
C SER A 211 -4.66 -15.29 8.56
N LEU A 212 -4.24 -14.64 7.47
CA LEU A 212 -4.90 -14.70 6.16
C LEU A 212 -4.46 -15.90 5.31
N THR A 213 -3.28 -16.46 5.60
CA THR A 213 -2.71 -17.52 4.78
C THR A 213 -3.22 -18.91 5.20
N PRO A 214 -3.88 -19.67 4.30
CA PRO A 214 -4.35 -21.03 4.60
C PRO A 214 -3.22 -22.08 4.60
N LEU A 215 -2.06 -21.75 4.02
CA LEU A 215 -0.92 -22.66 3.88
C LEU A 215 -0.16 -22.81 5.22
N PRO A 216 -0.06 -24.01 5.81
CA PRO A 216 0.61 -24.21 7.10
C PRO A 216 2.08 -23.77 7.10
N ALA A 217 2.78 -23.96 5.99
CA ALA A 217 4.19 -23.57 5.84
C ALA A 217 4.37 -22.05 5.88
N LEU A 218 3.59 -21.31 5.08
CA LEU A 218 3.62 -19.84 5.07
C LEU A 218 3.10 -19.25 6.38
N LYS A 219 2.04 -19.82 6.96
CA LYS A 219 1.55 -19.41 8.28
C LYS A 219 2.64 -19.54 9.33
N LYS A 220 3.38 -20.65 9.35
CA LYS A 220 4.52 -20.85 10.26
C LYS A 220 5.65 -19.85 9.99
N ALA A 221 5.97 -19.60 8.73
CA ALA A 221 7.01 -18.64 8.34
C ALA A 221 6.66 -17.22 8.80
N PHE A 222 5.48 -16.70 8.45
CA PHE A 222 5.04 -15.37 8.86
C PHE A 222 4.86 -15.23 10.37
N THR A 223 4.41 -16.28 11.07
CA THR A 223 4.37 -16.26 12.55
C THR A 223 5.77 -16.16 13.16
N THR A 224 6.77 -16.79 12.52
CA THR A 224 8.16 -16.76 12.98
C THR A 224 8.77 -15.38 12.77
N LEU A 225 8.58 -14.80 11.57
CA LEU A 225 9.03 -13.44 11.24
C LEU A 225 8.36 -12.39 12.14
N SER A 226 7.04 -12.45 12.30
CA SER A 226 6.30 -11.56 13.23
C SER A 226 6.90 -11.54 14.63
N LYS A 227 7.29 -12.72 15.16
CA LYS A 227 7.92 -12.83 16.47
C LYS A 227 9.36 -12.31 16.50
N ALA A 228 10.08 -12.42 15.40
CA ALA A 228 11.43 -11.89 15.26
C ALA A 228 11.40 -10.35 15.32
N GLU A 229 10.52 -9.71 14.54
CA GLU A 229 10.37 -8.24 14.57
C GLU A 229 9.91 -7.73 15.94
N GLN A 230 9.03 -8.46 16.63
CA GLN A 230 8.66 -8.13 18.03
C GLN A 230 9.87 -8.14 18.97
N ASN A 231 10.79 -9.09 18.77
CA ASN A 231 12.02 -9.19 19.54
C ASN A 231 13.00 -8.06 19.19
N HIS A 232 13.11 -7.69 17.92
CA HIS A 232 13.91 -6.53 17.48
C HIS A 232 13.40 -5.25 18.15
N ALA A 233 12.10 -4.98 18.08
CA ALA A 233 11.45 -3.86 18.77
C ALA A 233 11.73 -3.86 20.27
N GLN A 234 11.64 -5.04 20.92
CA GLN A 234 11.91 -5.18 22.34
C GLN A 234 13.36 -4.84 22.69
N ARG A 235 14.34 -5.36 21.94
CA ARG A 235 15.76 -5.10 22.17
C ARG A 235 16.10 -3.62 21.99
N LEU A 236 15.48 -2.95 21.01
CA LEU A 236 15.61 -1.51 20.81
C LEU A 236 14.99 -0.71 21.97
N ARG A 237 13.83 -1.12 22.50
CA ARG A 237 13.22 -0.50 23.70
C ARG A 237 14.08 -0.65 24.94
N GLU A 238 14.58 -1.86 25.18
CA GLU A 238 15.48 -2.15 26.30
C GLU A 238 16.74 -1.29 26.23
N PHE A 239 17.31 -1.13 25.03
CA PHE A 239 18.44 -0.25 24.81
C PHE A 239 18.10 1.23 25.10
N ALA A 240 16.94 1.71 24.63
CA ALA A 240 16.49 3.08 24.83
C ALA A 240 15.99 3.39 26.25
N GLY A 241 15.84 2.37 27.10
CA GLY A 241 15.25 2.52 28.44
C GLY A 241 13.75 2.85 28.41
N ILE A 242 13.05 2.50 27.33
CA ILE A 242 11.62 2.76 27.15
C ILE A 242 10.85 1.57 27.76
N SER A 243 10.23 1.77 28.92
CA SER A 243 9.31 0.77 29.50
C SER A 243 8.02 0.70 28.69
N GLU A 244 7.44 -0.50 28.50
CA GLU A 244 6.12 -0.64 27.88
C GLU A 244 5.11 0.28 28.57
N THR A 245 4.66 1.34 27.89
CA THR A 245 3.44 2.02 28.31
C THR A 245 2.32 1.03 28.12
N THR A 246 1.84 0.50 29.25
CA THR A 246 0.65 -0.32 29.35
C THR A 246 -0.48 0.40 28.61
N LYS A 247 -0.87 -0.09 27.42
CA LYS A 247 -2.17 0.28 26.84
C LYS A 247 -3.22 -0.32 27.76
N GLY A 248 -3.73 0.51 28.66
CA GLY A 248 -4.82 0.18 29.56
C GLY A 248 -6.08 -0.21 28.78
N THR A 249 -6.72 -1.27 29.30
CA THR A 249 -8.16 -1.56 29.36
C THR A 249 -9.04 -1.18 28.17
#